data_AF-A0A7U7G8N7-F1
#
_entry.id   AF-A0A7U7G8N7-F1
#
_cell.length_a   1.000
_cell.length_b   1.000
_cell.length_c   1.000
_cell.angle_alpha   90.00
_cell.angle_beta   90.00
_cell.angle_gamma   90.00
#
_symmetry.space_group_name_H-M   'P 1'
#
loop_
_entity.id
_entity.type
_entity.pdbx_description
1 polymer ?
#
loop_
_entity_poly.entity_id
_entity_poly.type
_entity_poly.pdbx_seq_one_letter_code
_entity_poly.pdbx_strand_id
1 'polypeptide(L)' 'MTSYDPDTLVQDKEITRSIYRRFNGKLALNGFVIEGGGIAVGDKVQLVRGCAGAESAVFIE' A
#
# COMPACT_ATOMS: atom_id res chain seq x y z
N MET A 1 -1.70 8.67 -9.70
CA MET A 1 -1.62 8.17 -11.09
C MET A 1 -0.19 7.72 -11.34
N THR A 2 0.04 6.44 -11.65
CA THR A 2 1.41 5.88 -11.76
C THR A 2 1.99 5.93 -13.18
N SER A 3 1.19 6.37 -14.18
CA SER A 3 1.58 6.42 -15.61
C SER A 3 2.32 7.68 -16.04
N TYR A 4 2.63 8.58 -15.12
CA TYR A 4 3.30 9.84 -15.42
C TYR A 4 4.70 9.82 -14.84
N ASP A 5 5.66 10.22 -15.66
CA ASP A 5 7.00 10.50 -15.19
C ASP A 5 6.99 11.82 -14.38
N PRO A 6 7.47 11.82 -13.12
CA PRO A 6 7.37 12.99 -12.25
C PRO A 6 8.31 14.14 -12.64
N ASP A 7 9.39 13.86 -13.37
CA ASP A 7 10.41 14.84 -13.75
C ASP A 7 10.07 15.53 -15.09
N THR A 8 9.42 14.79 -16.00
CA THR A 8 9.14 15.22 -17.38
C THR A 8 7.66 15.41 -17.70
N LEU A 9 6.75 14.91 -16.83
CA LEU A 9 5.29 14.90 -17.03
C LEU A 9 4.81 14.11 -18.26
N VAL A 10 5.69 13.34 -18.90
CA VAL A 10 5.31 12.48 -20.02
C VAL A 10 4.45 11.33 -19.50
N GLN A 11 3.34 11.07 -20.20
CA GLN A 11 2.46 9.96 -19.88
C GLN A 11 2.84 8.70 -20.66
N ASP A 12 3.13 7.61 -19.97
CA ASP A 12 3.28 6.27 -20.54
C ASP A 12 2.09 5.37 -20.15
N LYS A 13 1.23 5.08 -21.13
CA LYS A 13 0.03 4.25 -20.95
C LYS A 13 0.36 2.75 -20.82
N GLU A 14 1.56 2.33 -21.23
CA GLU A 14 1.99 0.93 -21.10
C GLU A 14 2.28 0.53 -19.66
N ILE A 15 2.61 1.48 -18.78
CA ILE A 15 2.82 1.23 -17.34
C ILE A 15 1.58 0.56 -16.72
N THR A 16 0.41 1.14 -16.92
CA THR A 16 -0.84 0.60 -16.34
C THR A 16 -1.17 -0.77 -16.93
N ARG A 17 -1.05 -0.94 -18.26
CA ARG A 17 -1.29 -2.24 -18.92
C ARG A 17 -0.35 -3.32 -18.39
N SER A 18 0.92 -2.98 -18.21
CA SER A 18 1.94 -3.87 -17.66
C SER A 18 1.63 -4.27 -16.22
N ILE A 19 1.19 -3.33 -15.37
CA ILE A 19 0.76 -3.62 -14.00
C ILE A 19 -0.42 -4.59 -13.98
N TYR A 20 -1.44 -4.36 -14.82
CA TYR A 20 -2.57 -5.28 -14.92
C TYR A 20 -2.15 -6.70 -15.30
N ARG A 21 -1.28 -6.83 -16.31
CA ARG A 21 -0.82 -8.14 -16.80
C ARG A 21 0.07 -8.88 -15.79
N ARG A 22 1.00 -8.18 -15.15
CA ARG A 22 2.03 -8.78 -14.28
C ARG A 22 1.54 -9.05 -12.88
N PHE A 23 0.72 -8.15 -12.35
CA PHE A 23 0.31 -8.16 -10.95
C PHE A 23 -1.20 -8.34 -10.78
N ASN A 24 -1.89 -8.77 -11.84
CA ASN A 24 -3.34 -8.98 -11.84
C ASN A 24 -4.11 -7.74 -11.37
N GLY A 25 -3.66 -6.56 -11.79
CA GLY A 25 -4.23 -5.27 -11.43
C GLY A 25 -3.92 -4.79 -10.02
N LYS A 26 -3.03 -5.45 -9.26
CA LYS A 26 -2.65 -5.06 -7.90
C LYS A 26 -1.28 -4.39 -7.90
N LEU A 27 -1.16 -3.24 -7.25
CA LEU A 27 0.12 -2.52 -7.14
C LEU A 27 0.67 -2.51 -5.71
N ALA A 28 -0.23 -2.51 -4.72
CA ALA A 28 0.12 -2.39 -3.30
C ALA A 28 -0.93 -3.08 -2.42
N LEU A 29 -0.60 -3.21 -1.14
CA LEU A 29 -1.53 -3.61 -0.09
C LEU A 29 -2.25 -2.39 0.46
N ASN A 30 -3.57 -2.49 0.63
CA ASN A 30 -4.29 -1.53 1.44
C ASN A 30 -3.94 -1.79 2.91
N GLY A 31 -3.58 -0.73 3.63
CA GLY A 31 -3.31 -0.78 5.06
C GLY A 31 -4.21 0.21 5.80
N PHE A 32 -4.29 0.02 7.11
CA PHE A 32 -4.88 0.98 8.03
C PHE A 32 -3.97 1.11 9.24
N VAL A 33 -4.12 2.22 9.96
CA VAL A 33 -3.34 2.49 11.17
C VAL A 33 -4.02 1.79 12.34
N ILE A 34 -3.31 0.86 12.98
CA ILE A 34 -3.77 0.18 14.20
C ILE A 34 -3.43 1.05 15.43
N GLU A 35 -2.24 1.65 15.43
CA GLU A 35 -1.73 2.54 16.47
C GLU A 35 -1.00 3.72 15.82
N GLY A 36 -1.28 4.94 16.28
CA GLY A 36 -0.65 6.15 15.76
C GLY A 36 0.79 6.32 16.24
N GLY A 37 1.64 6.91 15.41
CA GLY A 37 3.05 7.15 15.75
C GLY A 37 3.83 7.81 14.61
N GLY A 38 5.06 8.22 14.91
CA GLY A 38 6.01 8.69 13.90
C GLY A 38 6.77 7.53 13.25
N ILE A 39 7.08 7.65 11.97
CA ILE A 39 7.96 6.74 11.24
C ILE A 39 9.02 7.56 10.49
N ALA A 40 10.23 7.02 10.40
CA ALA A 40 11.37 7.65 9.76
C ALA A 40 12.08 6.71 8.79
N VAL A 41 12.86 7.29 7.88
CA VAL A 41 13.71 6.53 6.96
C VAL A 41 14.77 5.78 7.77
N GLY A 42 14.85 4.47 7.57
CA GLY A 42 15.79 3.60 8.28
C GLY A 42 15.19 2.87 9.47
N ASP A 43 13.93 3.14 9.84
CA ASP A 43 13.24 2.40 10.89
C ASP A 43 13.15 0.91 10.55
N LYS A 44 13.38 0.06 11.57
CA LYS A 44 13.29 -1.39 11.41
C LYS A 44 11.84 -1.81 11.24
N VAL A 45 11.55 -2.55 10.17
CA VAL A 45 10.23 -3.14 9.92
C VAL A 45 10.24 -4.61 10.33
N GLN A 46 9.20 -5.05 11.04
CA GLN A 46 8.99 -6.45 11.40
C GLN A 46 7.68 -6.95 10.81
N LEU A 47 7.73 -8.11 10.15
CA LEU A 47 6.53 -8.80 9.69
C LEU A 47 5.92 -9.55 10.88
N VAL A 48 4.82 -9.03 11.40
CA VAL A 48 4.04 -9.69 12.45
C VAL A 48 3.03 -10.67 11.83
N ARG A 49 2.85 -11.85 12.45
CA ARG A 49 1.79 -12.78 12.06
C ARG A 49 0.50 -12.40 12.79
N GLY A 50 -0.56 -12.11 12.06
CA GLY A 50 -1.87 -11.78 12.63
C GLY A 50 -2.77 -11.07 11.61
N CYS A 51 -4.07 -11.00 11.89
CA CYS A 51 -4.98 -10.10 11.18
C CYS A 51 -5.04 -8.80 11.97
N ALA A 52 -4.61 -7.70 11.36
CA ALA A 52 -4.63 -6.36 11.95
C ALA A 52 -6.01 -5.92 12.50
N GLY A 53 -7.10 -6.62 12.12
CA GLY A 53 -8.47 -6.34 12.54
C GLY A 53 -9.14 -7.41 13.41
N ALA A 54 -8.43 -8.43 13.90
CA ALA A 54 -9.07 -9.48 14.72
C ALA A 54 -9.44 -9.03 16.15
N GLU A 55 -8.80 -7.98 16.68
CA GLU A 55 -9.04 -7.50 18.05
C GLU A 55 -10.03 -6.32 18.14
N SER A 56 -10.45 -5.74 17.01
CA SER A 56 -11.39 -4.59 16.98
C SER A 56 -12.85 -4.98 16.81
N ALA A 57 -13.16 -6.29 16.80
CA ALA A 57 -14.53 -6.79 16.88
C ALA A 57 -15.00 -6.96 18.35
N VAL A 58 -14.62 -6.04 19.24
CA VAL A 58 -15.37 -5.86 20.48
C VAL A 58 -16.52 -4.92 20.14
N PHE A 59 -17.70 -5.53 19.96
CA PHE A 59 -18.98 -4.86 19.89
C PHE A 59 -19.05 -3.77 20.97
N ILE A 60 -19.32 -2.53 20.57
CA ILE A 60 -19.88 -1.51 21.46
C ILE A 60 -21.40 -1.57 21.21
N GLU A 61 -22.14 -2.06 22.21
CA GLU A 61 -23.60 -1.92 22.30
C GLU A 61 -24.02 -0.45 22.47
#